data_AF-A0A0N9VEA7-F1
#
_entry.id   AF-A0A0N9VEA7-F1
#
_cell.length_a   1.000
_cell.length_b   1.000
_cell.length_c   1.000
_cell.angle_alpha   90.00
_cell.angle_beta   90.00
_cell.angle_gamma   90.00
#
_symmetry.space_group_name_H-M   'P 1'
#
loop_
_entity.id
_entity.type
_entity.pdbx_description
1 polymer ?
#
loop_
_entity_poly.entity_id
_entity_poly.type
_entity_poly.pdbx_seq_one_letter_code
_entity_poly.pdbx_strand_id
1 'polypeptide(L)'
;MQQSHLAIQTIGRSPKHVLLLHTNDINAAFLNDVITAFKNNKWNFVSASEAFNDPIYNEFSQNIPAGESIIWSIAKSKKIPNLRYPAEDAPYATENLKKYQLND
;
A
#
# COMPACT_ATOMS: atom_id res chain seq x y z
N MET A 1 3.92 -0.09 6.77
CA MET A 1 4.25 1.32 7.08
C MET A 1 4.39 2.22 5.85
N GLN A 2 4.87 1.73 4.68
CA GLN A 2 5.01 2.58 3.48
C GLN A 2 3.69 3.22 2.99
N GLN A 3 2.57 2.49 2.97
CA GLN A 3 1.31 3.02 2.42
C GLN A 3 0.70 4.19 3.21
N SER A 4 0.78 4.15 4.55
CA SER A 4 0.30 5.26 5.38
C SER A 4 1.12 6.52 5.19
N HIS A 5 2.44 6.39 5.05
CA HIS A 5 3.33 7.52 4.76
C HIS A 5 3.05 8.13 3.39
N LEU A 6 2.93 7.28 2.35
CA LEU A 6 2.57 7.72 1.01
C LEU A 6 1.21 8.42 0.99
N ALA A 7 0.22 7.92 1.73
CA ALA A 7 -1.09 8.56 1.85
C ALA A 7 -0.98 9.97 2.44
N ILE A 8 -0.21 10.15 3.51
CA ILE A 8 0.01 11.47 4.11
C ILE A 8 0.67 12.43 3.12
N GLN A 9 1.69 11.97 2.40
CA GLN A 9 2.35 12.79 1.36
C GLN A 9 1.44 13.13 0.18
N THR A 10 0.55 12.21 -0.19
CA THR A 10 -0.27 12.32 -1.41
C THR A 10 -1.58 13.05 -1.20
N ILE A 11 -2.27 12.78 -0.10
CA ILE A 11 -3.63 13.28 0.19
C ILE A 11 -3.73 13.95 1.57
N GLY A 12 -2.61 14.15 2.27
CA GLY A 12 -2.57 14.88 3.55
C GLY A 12 -3.09 14.10 4.76
N ARG A 13 -3.48 12.84 4.59
CA ARG A 13 -4.01 11.98 5.67
C ARG A 13 -3.76 10.51 5.39
N SER A 14 -3.85 9.67 6.43
CA SER A 14 -3.95 8.22 6.27
C SER A 14 -5.43 7.81 6.26
N PRO A 15 -5.96 7.24 5.16
CA PRO A 15 -7.31 6.68 5.16
C PRO A 15 -7.37 5.42 6.03
N LYS A 16 -8.59 4.91 6.23
CA LYS A 16 -8.80 3.56 6.77
C LYS A 16 -8.27 2.57 5.74
N HIS A 17 -7.23 1.82 6.10
CA HIS A 17 -6.58 0.86 5.19
C HIS A 17 -7.40 -0.44 5.13
N VAL A 18 -7.58 -0.98 3.92
CA VAL A 18 -8.24 -2.26 3.68
C VAL A 18 -7.18 -3.30 3.32
N LEU A 19 -7.17 -4.42 4.03
CA LEU A 19 -6.31 -5.55 3.74
C LEU A 19 -7.04 -6.53 2.82
N LEU A 20 -6.52 -6.72 1.61
CA LEU A 20 -7.00 -7.75 0.69
C LEU A 20 -6.36 -9.09 1.04
N LEU A 21 -7.17 -10.12 1.26
CA LEU A 21 -6.74 -11.49 1.51
C LEU A 21 -7.42 -12.45 0.54
N HIS A 22 -6.72 -13.53 0.22
CA HIS A 22 -7.30 -14.66 -0.51
C HIS A 22 -7.82 -15.69 0.49
N THR A 23 -8.97 -16.29 0.22
CA THR A 23 -9.48 -17.39 1.03
C THR A 23 -8.68 -18.65 0.73
N ASN A 24 -7.72 -18.98 1.59
CA ASN A 24 -6.90 -20.19 1.49
C ASN A 24 -6.44 -20.66 2.89
N ASP A 25 -5.90 -21.89 2.95
CA ASP A 25 -5.56 -22.54 4.22
C ASP A 25 -4.47 -21.81 5.00
N ILE A 26 -3.48 -21.25 4.30
CA ILE A 26 -2.39 -20.50 4.93
C ILE A 26 -2.95 -19.24 5.60
N ASN A 27 -3.76 -18.46 4.89
CA ASN A 27 -4.38 -17.26 5.45
C ASN A 27 -5.33 -17.61 6.59
N ALA A 28 -6.07 -18.71 6.51
CA ALA A 28 -6.92 -19.17 7.60
C ALA A 28 -6.11 -19.55 8.85
N ALA A 29 -5.01 -20.30 8.67
CA ALA A 29 -4.14 -20.75 9.76
C ALA A 29 -3.48 -19.59 10.52
N PHE A 30 -3.09 -18.51 9.83
CA PHE A 30 -2.34 -17.40 10.40
C PHE A 30 -3.16 -16.11 10.61
N LEU A 31 -4.47 -16.09 10.31
CA LEU A 31 -5.28 -14.87 10.43
C LEU A 31 -5.27 -14.29 11.85
N ASN A 32 -5.32 -15.14 12.87
CA ASN A 32 -5.28 -14.71 14.27
C ASN A 32 -3.95 -14.04 14.64
N ASP A 33 -2.83 -14.55 14.11
CA ASP A 33 -1.51 -13.96 14.34
C ASP A 33 -1.38 -12.60 13.66
N VAL A 34 -1.88 -12.49 12.43
CA VAL A 34 -1.95 -11.21 11.70
C VAL A 34 -2.78 -10.18 12.49
N ILE A 35 -3.97 -10.56 12.97
CA ILE A 35 -4.82 -9.68 13.78
C ILE A 35 -4.10 -9.25 15.07
N THR A 36 -3.44 -10.19 15.75
CA THR A 36 -2.68 -9.92 16.97
C THR A 36 -1.51 -8.96 16.71
N ALA A 37 -0.77 -9.17 15.62
CA ALA A 37 0.32 -8.30 15.22
C ALA A 37 -0.18 -6.87 14.96
N PHE A 38 -1.31 -6.68 14.27
CA PHE A 38 -1.89 -5.36 14.08
C PHE A 38 -2.29 -4.68 15.40
N LYS A 39 -2.95 -5.40 16.31
CA LYS A 39 -3.31 -4.88 17.65
C LYS A 39 -2.08 -4.47 18.45
N ASN A 40 -1.02 -5.27 18.42
CA ASN A 40 0.24 -4.97 19.10
C ASN A 40 0.91 -3.70 18.54
N ASN A 41 0.77 -3.49 17.23
CA ASN A 41 1.20 -2.26 16.54
C ASN A 41 0.19 -1.11 16.65
N LYS A 42 -0.75 -1.18 17.60
CA LYS A 42 -1.74 -0.12 17.91
C LYS A 42 -2.70 0.23 16.76
N TRP A 43 -2.96 -0.71 15.86
CA TRP A 43 -4.00 -0.56 14.85
C TRP A 43 -5.39 -0.84 15.44
N ASN A 44 -6.36 -0.03 15.03
CA ASN A 44 -7.77 -0.23 15.33
C ASN A 44 -8.45 -0.89 14.12
N PHE A 45 -9.27 -1.90 14.38
CA PHE A 45 -10.08 -2.55 13.35
C PHE A 45 -11.43 -1.84 13.22
N VAL A 46 -11.81 -1.55 11.98
CA VAL A 46 -13.09 -0.96 11.60
C VAL A 46 -13.84 -1.91 10.69
N SER A 47 -15.16 -1.73 10.56
CA SER A 47 -15.93 -2.52 9.60
C SER A 47 -15.53 -2.17 8.16
N ALA A 48 -15.70 -3.12 7.24
CA ALA A 48 -15.47 -2.88 5.82
C ALA A 48 -16.36 -1.74 5.29
N SER A 49 -17.64 -1.68 5.71
CA SER A 49 -18.55 -0.60 5.35
C SER A 49 -18.02 0.77 5.79
N GLU A 50 -17.50 0.87 7.01
CA GLU A 50 -16.91 2.11 7.51
C GLU A 50 -15.65 2.51 6.73
N ALA A 51 -14.80 1.55 6.36
CA ALA A 51 -13.61 1.81 5.55
C ALA A 51 -13.96 2.26 4.13
N PHE A 52 -14.95 1.63 3.49
CA PHE A 52 -15.38 1.95 2.12
C PHE A 52 -16.16 3.26 1.99
N ASN A 53 -16.65 3.82 3.09
CA ASN A 53 -17.23 5.17 3.12
C ASN A 53 -16.18 6.29 3.04
N ASP A 54 -14.89 5.96 2.95
CA ASP A 54 -13.83 6.95 2.80
C ASP A 54 -13.96 7.68 1.44
N PRO A 55 -13.96 9.04 1.39
CA PRO A 55 -14.13 9.80 0.16
C PRO A 55 -13.09 9.50 -0.93
N ILE A 56 -11.95 8.89 -0.57
CA ILE A 56 -10.90 8.51 -1.53
C ILE A 56 -11.42 7.58 -2.64
N TYR A 57 -12.48 6.81 -2.38
CA TYR A 57 -13.09 5.92 -3.38
C TYR A 57 -13.88 6.66 -4.46
N ASN A 58 -14.14 7.96 -4.29
CA ASN A 58 -14.74 8.82 -5.32
C ASN A 58 -13.68 9.54 -6.18
N GLU A 59 -12.40 9.40 -5.84
CA GLU A 59 -11.31 10.02 -6.59
C GLU A 59 -11.01 9.22 -7.85
N PHE A 60 -11.03 9.88 -9.01
CA PHE A 60 -10.69 9.26 -10.28
C PHE A 60 -9.29 9.69 -10.72
N SER A 61 -8.40 8.72 -10.95
CA SER A 61 -7.12 8.97 -11.61
C SER A 61 -7.20 8.58 -13.07
N GLN A 62 -6.74 9.47 -13.96
CA GLN A 62 -6.65 9.22 -15.40
C GLN A 62 -5.47 8.29 -15.77
N ASN A 63 -4.64 7.88 -14.81
CA ASN A 63 -3.51 7.00 -15.07
C ASN A 63 -4.00 5.55 -15.23
N ILE A 64 -4.15 5.10 -16.47
CA ILE A 64 -4.49 3.72 -16.83
C ILE A 64 -3.30 3.06 -17.54
N PRO A 65 -2.88 1.84 -17.13
CA PRO A 65 -3.41 1.08 -16.00
C PRO A 65 -2.88 1.62 -14.66
N ALA A 66 -3.79 1.79 -13.70
CA ALA A 66 -3.46 2.28 -12.37
C ALA A 66 -2.64 1.27 -11.55
N GLY A 67 -2.62 -0.02 -11.96
CA GLY A 67 -1.73 -1.13 -11.54
C GLY A 67 -1.73 -1.55 -10.07
N GLU A 68 -1.85 -0.57 -9.18
CA GLU A 68 -1.55 -0.65 -7.76
C GLU A 68 -2.69 0.02 -6.92
N SER A 69 -2.38 0.58 -5.75
CA SER A 69 -3.39 1.21 -4.87
C SER A 69 -3.94 2.53 -5.42
N ILE A 70 -5.14 2.93 -4.99
CA ILE A 70 -5.72 4.25 -5.34
C ILE A 70 -4.79 5.39 -4.91
N ILE A 71 -4.17 5.28 -3.73
CA ILE A 71 -3.17 6.25 -3.24
C ILE A 71 -2.00 6.36 -4.22
N TRP A 72 -1.48 5.23 -4.70
CA TRP A 72 -0.40 5.20 -5.68
C TRP A 72 -0.80 5.83 -7.01
N SER A 73 -2.00 5.52 -7.49
CA SER A 73 -2.54 6.10 -8.72
C SER A 73 -2.67 7.63 -8.64
N ILE A 74 -3.18 8.15 -7.52
CA ILE A 74 -3.26 9.59 -7.24
C ILE A 74 -1.85 10.19 -7.14
N ALA A 75 -0.92 9.53 -6.46
CA ALA A 75 0.47 10.00 -6.32
C ALA A 75 1.16 10.15 -7.69
N LYS A 76 0.98 9.16 -8.57
CA LYS A 76 1.45 9.23 -9.96
C LYS A 76 0.80 10.39 -10.71
N SER A 77 -0.51 10.62 -10.56
CA SER A 77 -1.20 11.74 -11.23
C SER A 77 -0.71 13.10 -10.75
N LYS A 78 -0.37 13.21 -9.46
CA LYS A 78 0.19 14.42 -8.86
C LYS A 78 1.68 14.62 -9.15
N LYS A 79 2.34 13.68 -9.85
CA LYS A 79 3.77 13.69 -10.16
C LYS A 79 4.63 13.88 -8.91
N ILE A 80 4.28 13.19 -7.82
CA ILE A 80 5.11 13.20 -6.60
C ILE A 80 6.50 12.67 -6.96
N PRO A 81 7.58 13.39 -6.63
CA PRO A 81 8.94 12.97 -6.96
C PRO A 81 9.35 11.74 -6.14
N ASN A 82 10.30 10.96 -6.66
CA ASN A 82 10.90 9.81 -5.98
C ASN A 82 9.88 8.72 -5.55
N LEU A 83 8.78 8.56 -6.30
CA LEU A 83 7.89 7.42 -6.11
C LEU A 83 8.60 6.12 -6.49
N ARG A 84 8.82 5.25 -5.52
CA ARG A 84 9.36 3.89 -5.71
C ARG A 84 8.37 2.86 -5.21
N TYR A 85 8.09 1.83 -6.01
CA TYR A 85 7.08 0.85 -5.64
C TYR A 85 7.57 0.02 -4.44
N PRO A 86 6.75 -0.22 -3.40
CA PRO A 86 7.17 -0.97 -2.23
C PRO A 86 7.76 -2.36 -2.54
N ALA A 87 7.29 -3.03 -3.60
CA ALA A 87 7.84 -4.32 -4.01
C ALA A 87 9.13 -4.21 -4.85
N GLU A 88 9.50 -3.02 -5.33
CA GLU A 88 10.77 -2.76 -6.03
C GLU A 88 11.92 -2.42 -5.06
N ASP A 89 11.63 -2.32 -3.76
CA ASP A 89 12.59 -1.91 -2.73
C ASP A 89 13.27 -3.10 -2.02
N ALA A 90 13.14 -4.30 -2.59
CA ALA A 90 13.66 -5.50 -1.97
C ALA A 90 15.19 -5.65 -2.14
N PRO A 91 15.87 -6.30 -1.19
CA PRO A 91 17.33 -6.51 -1.22
C PRO A 91 17.85 -7.23 -2.49
N TYR A 92 16.99 -7.95 -3.23
CA TYR A 92 17.36 -8.58 -4.50
C TYR A 92 17.56 -7.58 -5.65
N ALA A 93 16.96 -6.40 -5.59
CA ALA A 93 17.08 -5.42 -6.66
C ALA A 93 18.48 -4.81 -6.64
N THR A 94 19.01 -4.49 -5.46
CA THR A 94 20.31 -3.84 -5.31
C THR A 94 21.47 -4.68 -5.83
N GLU A 95 21.48 -5.99 -5.58
CA GLU A 95 22.51 -6.89 -6.10
C GLU A 95 22.44 -6.99 -7.64
N ASN A 96 21.24 -7.09 -8.20
CA ASN A 96 21.06 -7.14 -9.65
C ASN A 96 21.41 -5.79 -10.33
N LEU A 97 20.99 -4.66 -9.76
CA LEU A 97 21.32 -3.34 -10.30
C LEU A 97 22.84 -3.08 -10.27
N LYS A 98 23.54 -3.49 -9.20
CA LYS A 98 25.00 -3.53 -9.14
C LYS A 98 25.62 -4.45 -10.19
N LYS A 99 25.10 -5.67 -10.35
CA LYS A 99 25.56 -6.64 -11.34
C LYS A 99 25.47 -6.12 -12.77
N TYR A 100 24.42 -5.36 -13.09
CA TYR A 100 24.18 -4.83 -14.43
C TYR A 100 24.62 -3.37 -14.63
N GLN A 101 25.27 -2.75 -13.64
CA GLN A 101 25.75 -1.36 -13.68
C GLN A 101 24.63 -0.33 -13.91
N LEU A 102 23.43 -0.62 -13.39
CA LEU A 102 22.22 0.21 -13.53
C LEU A 102 21.93 1.01 -12.25
N ASN A 103 22.96 1.31 -11.43
CA ASN A 103 22.77 2.17 -10.27
C ASN A 103 23.01 3.62 -10.69
N ASP A 104 22.00 4.48 -10.50
CA ASP A 104 22.15 5.94 -10.57
C ASP A 104 22.94 6.48 -9.36
#